data_AF-A0A1Q3V260-F1
#
_entry.id   AF-A0A1Q3V260-F1
#
_cell.length_a   1.000
_cell.length_b   1.000
_cell.length_c   1.000
_cell.angle_alpha   90.00
_cell.angle_beta   90.00
_cell.angle_gamma   90.00
#
_symmetry.space_group_name_H-M   'P 1'
#
loop_
_entity.id
_entity.type
_entity.pdbx_description
1 polymer ?
#
loop_
_entity_poly.entity_id
_entity_poly.type
_entity_poly.pdbx_seq_one_letter_code
_entity_poly.pdbx_strand_id
1 'polypeptide(L)'
;MTARPAARRRVKAPIPATHANGSLPQAAPEAAADDTELLQACREFFAAECLVRLWNVDRISEAAGEAANARWRTLLGQITTTPAQTADGARAKVQAALIAMQSAGVGESDDPVAAAAMAALGDVLGRAAA
;
A
#
# COMPACT_ATOMS: atom_id res chain seq x y z
N MET A 1 35.38 -73.99 42.46
CA MET A 1 34.19 -74.46 41.71
C MET A 1 33.14 -73.35 41.88
N THR A 2 32.54 -72.71 40.87
CA THR A 2 32.23 -73.18 39.53
C THR A 2 31.83 -71.97 38.65
N ALA A 3 32.18 -72.04 37.36
CA ALA A 3 31.47 -71.51 36.19
C ALA A 3 31.35 -69.98 35.92
N ARG A 4 32.13 -69.56 34.91
CA ARG A 4 31.81 -68.55 33.87
C ARG A 4 30.60 -69.06 33.05
N PRO A 5 29.60 -68.23 32.66
CA PRO A 5 29.46 -67.77 31.25
C PRO A 5 28.65 -66.44 31.12
N ALA A 6 28.39 -65.76 30.01
CA ALA A 6 28.77 -65.81 28.60
C ALA A 6 28.50 -64.39 28.03
N ALA A 7 29.34 -63.95 27.10
CA ALA A 7 29.18 -62.71 26.35
C ALA A 7 27.97 -62.79 25.41
N ARG A 8 27.00 -61.88 25.55
CA ARG A 8 25.92 -61.71 24.58
C ARG A 8 26.35 -60.76 23.48
N ARG A 9 26.59 -61.31 22.27
CA ARG A 9 26.72 -60.55 21.03
C ARG A 9 25.38 -59.87 20.72
N ARG A 10 25.38 -58.53 20.66
CA ARG A 10 24.25 -57.76 20.11
C ARG A 10 24.28 -57.87 18.58
N VAL A 11 23.23 -58.46 18.01
CA VAL A 11 22.96 -58.45 16.57
C VAL A 11 22.38 -57.08 16.22
N LYS A 12 23.02 -56.37 15.29
CA LYS A 12 22.57 -55.06 14.78
C LYS A 12 21.58 -55.32 13.65
N ALA A 13 20.29 -55.16 13.91
CA ALA A 13 19.27 -55.19 12.86
C ALA A 13 19.31 -53.87 12.07
N PRO A 14 19.23 -53.88 10.73
CA PRO A 14 19.06 -52.67 9.94
C PRO A 14 17.60 -52.22 10.02
N ILE A 15 17.39 -50.95 10.39
CA ILE A 15 16.09 -50.28 10.31
C ILE A 15 15.90 -49.85 8.84
N PRO A 16 14.84 -50.27 8.13
CA PRO A 16 14.54 -49.69 6.83
C PRO A 16 14.06 -48.25 7.02
N ALA A 17 14.76 -47.31 6.35
CA ALA A 17 14.32 -45.93 6.24
C ALA A 17 13.09 -45.87 5.34
N THR A 18 11.97 -45.40 5.88
CA THR A 18 10.83 -44.96 5.07
C THR A 18 10.34 -43.64 5.66
N HIS A 19 11.10 -42.57 5.42
CA HIS A 19 10.57 -41.23 5.50
C HIS A 19 9.83 -40.95 4.20
N ALA A 20 8.54 -41.30 4.17
CA ALA A 20 7.63 -40.71 3.21
C ALA A 20 7.49 -39.22 3.58
N ASN A 21 8.32 -38.38 2.97
CA ASN A 21 8.11 -36.94 2.95
C ASN A 21 6.88 -36.67 2.09
N GLY A 22 5.71 -36.77 2.70
CA GLY A 22 4.51 -36.13 2.16
C GLY A 22 4.73 -34.63 2.21
N SER A 23 5.13 -34.03 1.09
CA SER A 23 5.04 -32.58 0.93
C SER A 23 3.60 -32.17 1.13
N LEU A 24 3.34 -31.42 2.21
CA LEU A 24 2.10 -30.68 2.35
C LEU A 24 1.99 -29.69 1.17
N PRO A 25 0.79 -29.46 0.62
CA PRO A 25 0.60 -28.42 -0.37
C PRO A 25 1.04 -27.09 0.25
N GLN A 26 2.14 -26.54 -0.26
CA GLN A 26 2.65 -25.25 0.13
C GLN A 26 1.60 -24.22 -0.28
N ALA A 27 0.99 -23.57 0.71
CA ALA A 27 0.12 -22.43 0.46
C ALA A 27 0.86 -21.44 -0.44
N ALA A 28 0.23 -21.05 -1.55
CA ALA A 28 0.78 -20.03 -2.43
C ALA A 28 1.13 -18.80 -1.56
N PRO A 29 2.32 -18.18 -1.73
CA PRO A 29 2.65 -16.98 -1.01
C PRO A 29 1.54 -15.96 -1.26
N GLU A 30 0.91 -15.52 -0.19
CA GLU A 30 -0.03 -14.40 -0.18
C GLU A 30 0.70 -13.25 -0.88
N ALA A 31 0.17 -12.80 -2.03
CA ALA A 31 0.77 -11.69 -2.75
C ALA A 31 0.88 -10.53 -1.77
N ALA A 32 2.11 -10.12 -1.45
CA ALA A 32 2.33 -9.03 -0.52
C ALA A 32 1.52 -7.83 -1.01
N ALA A 33 0.64 -7.32 -0.16
CA ALA A 33 -0.04 -6.06 -0.39
C ALA A 33 0.98 -4.99 -0.82
N ASP A 34 0.84 -4.48 -2.05
CA ASP A 34 1.78 -3.53 -2.65
C ASP A 34 1.01 -2.27 -3.08
N ASP A 35 1.36 -1.14 -2.48
CA ASP A 35 0.82 0.18 -2.78
C ASP A 35 1.70 0.96 -3.77
N THR A 36 2.58 0.31 -4.54
CA THR A 36 3.51 0.98 -5.47
C THR A 36 2.82 2.00 -6.37
N GLU A 37 1.66 1.64 -6.95
CA GLU A 37 0.89 2.56 -7.80
C GLU A 37 0.30 3.75 -7.02
N LEU A 38 -0.24 3.51 -5.83
CA LEU A 38 -0.78 4.56 -4.95
C LEU A 38 0.33 5.52 -4.51
N LEU A 39 1.47 4.99 -4.09
CA LEU A 39 2.61 5.77 -3.65
C LEU A 39 3.19 6.60 -4.80
N GLN A 40 3.23 6.05 -6.02
CA GLN A 40 3.65 6.79 -7.20
C GLN A 40 2.67 7.94 -7.51
N ALA A 41 1.36 7.66 -7.49
CA ALA A 41 0.34 8.69 -7.70
C ALA A 41 0.43 9.82 -6.66
N CYS A 42 0.65 9.49 -5.38
CA CYS A 42 0.86 10.48 -4.31
C CYS A 42 2.09 11.36 -4.53
N ARG A 43 3.20 10.80 -5.03
CA ARG A 43 4.41 11.59 -5.35
C ARG A 43 4.17 12.54 -6.51
N GLU A 44 3.54 12.05 -7.57
CA GLU A 44 3.21 12.88 -8.73
C GLU A 44 2.20 13.97 -8.38
N PHE A 45 1.25 13.68 -7.48
CA PHE A 45 0.29 14.65 -6.99
C PHE A 45 1.00 15.82 -6.31
N PHE A 46 1.99 15.50 -5.47
CA PHE A 46 2.82 16.51 -4.81
C PHE A 46 3.61 17.37 -5.79
N ALA A 47 4.15 16.77 -6.85
CA ALA A 47 4.84 17.52 -7.90
C ALA A 47 3.89 18.47 -8.64
N ALA A 48 2.67 18.01 -8.97
CA ALA A 48 1.65 18.84 -9.59
C ALA A 48 1.20 19.99 -8.67
N GLU A 49 1.02 19.73 -7.37
CA GLU A 49 0.67 20.74 -6.36
C GLU A 49 1.72 21.87 -6.29
N CYS A 50 3.00 21.53 -6.31
CA CYS A 50 4.08 22.53 -6.35
C CYS A 50 3.97 23.44 -7.58
N LEU A 51 3.63 22.88 -8.75
CA LEU A 51 3.43 23.66 -9.98
C LEU A 51 2.19 24.55 -9.90
N VAL A 52 1.08 24.04 -9.35
CA VAL A 52 -0.14 24.83 -9.12
C VAL A 52 0.15 25.99 -8.16
N ARG A 53 0.94 25.79 -7.10
CA ARG A 53 1.35 26.87 -6.20
C ARG A 53 2.20 27.93 -6.91
N LEU A 54 3.14 27.51 -7.75
CA LEU A 54 3.94 28.44 -8.55
C LEU A 54 3.07 29.22 -9.55
N TRP A 55 2.03 28.59 -10.10
CA TRP A 55 1.07 29.27 -10.96
C TRP A 55 0.25 30.31 -10.20
N ASN A 56 -0.25 29.96 -9.01
CA ASN A 56 -1.02 30.88 -8.15
C ASN A 56 -0.24 32.13 -7.68
N VAL A 57 1.09 32.13 -7.84
CA VAL A 57 1.95 33.29 -7.56
C VAL A 57 2.64 33.83 -8.83
N ASP A 58 2.07 33.56 -10.01
CA ASP A 58 2.48 34.06 -11.32
C ASP A 58 3.96 33.75 -11.68
N ARG A 59 4.49 32.62 -11.21
CA ARG A 59 5.89 32.20 -11.45
C ARG A 59 6.06 31.30 -12.67
N ILE A 60 4.98 30.76 -13.22
CA ILE A 60 4.98 29.96 -14.44
C ILE A 60 3.88 30.44 -15.38
N SER A 61 3.94 30.03 -16.65
CA SER A 61 2.94 30.41 -17.65
C SER A 61 1.57 29.82 -17.34
N GLU A 62 0.52 30.48 -17.82
CA GLU A 62 -0.87 30.02 -17.71
C GLU A 62 -1.05 28.61 -18.27
N ALA A 63 -0.53 28.34 -19.48
CA ALA A 63 -0.60 27.01 -20.08
C ALA A 63 0.07 25.91 -19.23
N ALA A 64 1.19 26.22 -18.56
CA ALA A 64 1.84 25.27 -17.65
C ALA A 64 1.04 25.07 -16.36
N GLY A 65 0.45 26.15 -15.85
CA GLY A 65 -0.44 26.13 -14.68
C GLY A 65 -1.71 25.31 -14.91
N GLU A 66 -2.39 25.52 -16.04
CA GLU A 66 -3.58 24.75 -16.43
C GLU A 66 -3.28 23.26 -16.59
N ALA A 67 -2.18 22.92 -17.27
CA ALA A 67 -1.74 21.54 -17.42
C ALA A 67 -1.42 20.88 -16.07
N ALA A 68 -0.74 21.60 -15.17
CA ALA A 68 -0.47 21.14 -13.81
C ALA A 68 -1.77 20.93 -13.02
N ASN A 69 -2.72 21.86 -13.09
CA ASN A 69 -4.01 21.77 -12.40
C ASN A 69 -4.87 20.60 -12.91
N ALA A 70 -4.89 20.37 -14.23
CA ALA A 70 -5.56 19.22 -14.81
C ALA A 70 -4.94 17.89 -14.35
N ARG A 71 -3.59 17.82 -14.33
CA ARG A 71 -2.87 16.64 -13.83
C ARG A 71 -3.13 16.41 -12.35
N TRP A 72 -3.11 17.48 -11.55
CA TRP A 72 -3.41 17.46 -10.13
C TRP A 72 -4.79 16.87 -9.84
N ARG A 73 -5.84 17.34 -10.53
CA ARG A 73 -7.21 16.79 -10.38
C ARG A 73 -7.30 15.32 -10.77
N THR A 74 -6.63 14.95 -11.87
CA THR A 74 -6.58 13.55 -12.32
C THR A 74 -5.95 12.63 -11.27
N LEU A 75 -4.83 13.04 -10.70
CA LEU A 75 -4.11 12.28 -9.67
C LEU A 75 -4.91 12.20 -8.37
N LEU A 76 -5.59 13.27 -7.95
CA LEU A 76 -6.48 13.24 -6.80
C LEU A 76 -7.61 12.20 -6.98
N GLY A 77 -8.20 12.15 -8.18
CA GLY A 77 -9.19 11.13 -8.53
C GLY A 77 -8.62 9.72 -8.38
N GLN A 78 -7.44 9.46 -8.95
CA GLN A 78 -6.76 8.17 -8.84
C GLN A 78 -6.49 7.78 -7.37
N ILE A 79 -5.88 8.67 -6.59
CA ILE A 79 -5.58 8.45 -5.16
C ILE A 79 -6.86 8.14 -4.38
N THR A 80 -7.96 8.83 -4.69
CA THR A 80 -9.24 8.61 -4.03
C THR A 80 -9.77 7.20 -4.29
N THR A 81 -9.73 6.75 -5.55
CA THR A 81 -10.26 5.44 -5.97
C THR A 81 -9.34 4.26 -5.69
N THR A 82 -8.04 4.48 -5.52
CA THR A 82 -7.08 3.40 -5.23
C THR A 82 -7.06 3.11 -3.72
N PRO A 83 -7.45 1.90 -3.27
CA PRO A 83 -7.41 1.55 -1.85
C PRO A 83 -5.97 1.48 -1.35
N ALA A 84 -5.75 1.89 -0.11
CA ALA A 84 -4.47 1.67 0.57
C ALA A 84 -4.44 0.28 1.21
N GLN A 85 -3.46 -0.55 0.87
CA GLN A 85 -3.28 -1.87 1.45
C GLN A 85 -2.19 -1.91 2.54
N THR A 86 -1.39 -0.85 2.64
CA THR A 86 -0.31 -0.69 3.62
C THR A 86 -0.48 0.58 4.46
N ALA A 87 0.19 0.62 5.62
CA ALA A 87 0.19 1.81 6.48
C ALA A 87 0.83 3.03 5.79
N ASP A 88 1.83 2.82 4.94
CA ASP A 88 2.50 3.90 4.23
C ASP A 88 1.62 4.45 3.09
N GLY A 89 0.91 3.59 2.36
CA GLY A 89 -0.11 4.01 1.40
C GLY A 89 -1.22 4.83 2.05
N ALA A 90 -1.71 4.39 3.22
CA ALA A 90 -2.72 5.12 3.97
C ALA A 90 -2.24 6.52 4.41
N ARG A 91 -1.02 6.63 4.93
CA ARG A 91 -0.42 7.93 5.30
C ARG A 91 -0.26 8.86 4.09
N ALA A 92 0.24 8.34 2.97
CA ALA A 92 0.41 9.11 1.75
C ALA A 92 -0.93 9.63 1.22
N LYS A 93 -1.96 8.77 1.24
CA LYS A 93 -3.33 9.12 0.85
C LYS A 93 -3.93 10.22 1.74
N VAL A 94 -3.77 10.11 3.07
CA VAL A 94 -4.20 11.17 4.01
C VAL A 94 -3.49 12.49 3.72
N GLN A 95 -2.17 12.46 3.48
CA GLN A 95 -1.41 13.67 3.20
C GLN A 95 -1.89 14.35 1.90
N ALA A 96 -2.12 13.58 0.83
CA ALA A 96 -2.68 14.11 -0.42
C ALA A 96 -4.07 14.74 -0.21
N ALA A 97 -4.94 14.07 0.56
CA ALA A 97 -6.27 14.60 0.88
C ALA A 97 -6.22 15.91 1.67
N LEU A 98 -5.36 16.01 2.69
CA LEU A 98 -5.22 17.25 3.48
C LEU A 98 -4.72 18.43 2.63
N ILE A 99 -3.81 18.17 1.69
CA ILE A 99 -3.32 19.19 0.75
C ILE A 99 -4.44 19.62 -0.18
N ALA A 100 -5.20 18.67 -0.74
CA ALA A 100 -6.34 18.98 -1.59
C ALA A 100 -7.38 19.86 -0.89
N MET A 101 -7.68 19.58 0.38
CA MET A 101 -8.58 20.42 1.18
C MET A 101 -8.02 21.83 1.41
N GLN A 102 -6.72 21.97 1.65
CA GLN A 102 -6.09 23.29 1.80
C GLN A 102 -6.17 24.09 0.50
N SER A 103 -6.03 23.42 -0.65
CA SER A 103 -6.04 24.06 -1.98
C SER A 103 -7.45 24.42 -2.47
N ALA A 104 -8.49 23.67 -2.08
CA ALA A 104 -9.90 23.98 -2.38
C ALA A 104 -10.40 25.26 -1.68
N GLY A 105 -9.73 25.68 -0.60
CA GLY A 105 -10.24 26.74 0.27
C GLY A 105 -11.34 26.22 1.21
N VAL A 106 -11.25 26.61 2.48
CA VAL A 106 -12.22 26.18 3.50
C VAL A 106 -13.48 27.04 3.34
N GLY A 107 -14.47 26.62 2.54
CA GLY A 107 -15.69 27.42 2.43
C GLY A 107 -16.84 26.92 1.54
N GLU A 108 -16.57 26.18 0.47
CA GLU A 108 -17.64 25.76 -0.45
C GLU A 108 -17.98 24.28 -0.24
N SER A 109 -19.17 24.01 0.30
CA SER A 109 -19.65 22.66 0.61
C SER A 109 -19.79 21.74 -0.60
N ASP A 110 -19.78 22.32 -1.80
CA ASP A 110 -20.06 21.63 -3.06
C ASP A 110 -18.81 21.50 -3.95
N ASP A 111 -17.62 21.85 -3.43
CA ASP A 111 -16.38 21.69 -4.21
C ASP A 111 -16.08 20.20 -4.44
N PRO A 112 -16.04 19.72 -5.70
CA PRO A 112 -15.71 18.33 -6.01
C PRO A 112 -14.33 17.90 -5.48
N VAL A 113 -13.40 18.82 -5.28
CA VAL A 113 -12.09 18.58 -4.65
C VAL A 113 -12.25 18.25 -3.18
N ALA A 114 -13.05 19.01 -2.44
CA ALA A 114 -13.32 18.76 -1.03
C ALA A 114 -14.04 17.41 -0.85
N ALA A 115 -15.00 17.10 -1.72
CA ALA A 115 -15.67 15.80 -1.74
C ALA A 115 -14.70 14.63 -1.98
N ALA A 116 -13.81 14.75 -2.97
CA ALA A 116 -12.80 13.72 -3.26
C ALA A 116 -11.82 13.52 -2.09
N ALA A 117 -11.35 14.61 -1.49
CA ALA A 117 -10.48 14.53 -0.32
C ALA A 117 -11.16 13.88 0.88
N MET A 118 -12.42 14.21 1.15
CA MET A 118 -13.21 13.59 2.21
C MET A 118 -13.46 12.09 1.94
N ALA A 119 -13.69 11.70 0.68
CA ALA A 119 -13.81 10.31 0.30
C ALA A 119 -12.50 9.53 0.53
N ALA A 120 -11.35 10.11 0.18
CA ALA A 120 -10.05 9.52 0.44
C ALA A 120 -9.77 9.33 1.94
N LEU A 121 -10.19 10.28 2.79
CA LEU A 121 -10.11 10.15 4.25
C LEU A 121 -11.09 9.10 4.79
N GLY A 122 -12.29 9.00 4.24
CA GLY A 122 -13.28 7.99 4.59
C GLY A 122 -12.76 6.57 4.37
N ASP A 123 -12.14 6.32 3.22
CA ASP A 123 -11.50 5.05 2.88
C ASP A 123 -10.46 4.62 3.92
N VAL A 124 -9.53 5.52 4.27
CA VAL A 124 -8.48 5.23 5.27
C VAL A 124 -9.06 4.96 6.67
N LEU A 125 -10.16 5.62 7.02
CA LEU A 125 -10.83 5.44 8.31
C LEU A 125 -11.75 4.21 8.34
N GLY A 126 -11.83 3.43 7.26
CA GLY A 126 -12.74 2.29 7.15
C GLY A 126 -14.22 2.69 7.15
N ARG A 127 -14.53 3.96 6.85
CA ARG A 127 -15.91 4.40 6.59
C ARG A 127 -16.22 4.06 5.15
N ALA A 128 -16.88 2.92 4.93
CA ALA A 128 -17.45 2.62 3.62
C ALA A 128 -18.27 3.82 3.14
N ALA A 129 -18.05 4.24 1.90
CA ALA A 129 -18.88 5.26 1.25
C ALA A 129 -20.34 4.78 1.31
N ALA A 130 -21.13 5.43 2.17
CA ALA A 130 -22.55 5.15 2.36
C ALA A 130 -23.39 5.80 1.25
#